data_AF-A0A2W4ESG0-F1
#
_entry.id   AF-A0A2W4ESG0-F1
#
_cell.length_a   1.000
_cell.length_b   1.000
_cell.length_c   1.000
_cell.angle_alpha   90.00
_cell.angle_beta   90.00
_cell.angle_gamma   90.00
#
_symmetry.space_group_name_H-M   'P 1'
#
loop_
_entity.id
_entity.type
_entity.pdbx_description
1 polymer ?
#
loop_
_entity_poly.entity_id
_entity_poly.type
_entity_poly.pdbx_seq_one_letter_code
_entity_poly.pdbx_strand_id
1 'polypeptide(L)'
;MRELQRHQAQEPKPFHICRYHHERYDGSGYPLGLAGDTIPFEARLAEICDVYEAMTTVRPYKNGWTQAEAVDMMLRSGGHFDPGLLSKFISKMVLSGVLA
;
A
#
# COMPACT_ATOMS: atom_id res chain seq x y z
N MET A 1 9.78 -31.88 -5.68
CA MET A 1 10.32 -30.83 -6.57
C MET A 1 9.53 -30.61 -7.86
N ARG A 2 8.45 -31.35 -8.16
CA ARG A 2 7.60 -31.15 -9.37
C ARG A 2 6.32 -30.35 -9.11
N GLU A 3 6.05 -29.94 -7.88
CA GLU A 3 4.78 -29.26 -7.50
C GLU A 3 4.87 -27.73 -7.55
N LEU A 4 6.07 -27.14 -7.61
CA LEU A 4 6.24 -25.68 -7.65
C LEU A 4 6.14 -25.08 -9.07
N GLN A 5 5.93 -25.90 -10.10
CA GLN A 5 5.85 -25.46 -11.50
C GLN A 5 4.42 -25.32 -12.04
N ARG A 6 3.37 -25.47 -11.20
CA ARG A 6 1.98 -25.50 -11.66
C ARG A 6 1.25 -24.15 -11.73
N HIS A 7 1.90 -23.03 -11.47
CA HIS A 7 1.25 -21.71 -11.51
C HIS A 7 1.89 -20.76 -12.55
N GLN A 8 1.91 -21.19 -13.82
CA GLN A 8 1.96 -20.24 -14.95
C GLN A 8 0.55 -19.82 -15.42
N ALA A 9 -0.50 -20.19 -14.67
CA ALA A 9 -1.79 -19.54 -14.76
C ALA A 9 -1.72 -18.26 -13.91
N GLN A 10 -2.21 -17.14 -14.46
CA GLN A 10 -2.25 -15.82 -13.83
C GLN A 10 -2.49 -15.95 -12.31
N GLU A 11 -1.53 -15.54 -11.49
CA GLU A 11 -1.66 -15.63 -10.03
C GLU A 11 -2.94 -14.89 -9.60
N PRO A 12 -3.75 -15.46 -8.69
CA PRO A 12 -5.00 -14.83 -8.27
C PRO A 12 -4.69 -13.54 -7.50
N LYS A 13 -5.48 -12.48 -7.69
CA LYS A 13 -5.25 -11.15 -7.10
C LYS A 13 -4.89 -11.15 -5.60
N PRO A 14 -5.52 -11.95 -4.72
CA PRO A 14 -5.12 -12.00 -3.31
C PRO A 14 -3.67 -12.41 -3.10
N PHE A 15 -3.13 -13.28 -3.96
CA PHE A 15 -1.73 -13.69 -3.91
C PHE A 15 -0.79 -12.50 -4.18
N HIS A 16 -1.15 -11.63 -5.12
CA HIS A 16 -0.37 -10.42 -5.38
C HIS A 16 -0.29 -9.51 -4.15
N ILE A 17 -1.41 -9.34 -3.43
CA ILE A 17 -1.42 -8.55 -2.20
C ILE A 17 -0.45 -9.17 -1.20
N CYS A 18 -0.65 -10.45 -0.84
CA CYS A 18 0.19 -11.13 0.15
C CYS A 18 1.68 -11.07 -0.19
N ARG A 19 2.03 -11.18 -1.48
CA ARG A 19 3.41 -11.27 -1.91
C ARG A 19 4.09 -9.90 -2.12
N TYR A 20 3.34 -8.89 -2.56
CA TYR A 20 3.92 -7.64 -3.09
C TYR A 20 3.45 -6.36 -2.38
N HIS A 21 2.57 -6.40 -1.38
CA HIS A 21 2.10 -5.17 -0.69
C HIS A 21 3.17 -4.44 0.14
N HIS A 22 4.39 -4.97 0.22
CA HIS A 22 5.55 -4.29 0.81
C HIS A 22 6.59 -3.86 -0.25
N GLU A 23 6.29 -4.02 -1.54
CA GLU A 23 7.05 -3.39 -2.61
C GLU A 23 6.70 -1.91 -2.65
N ARG A 24 7.71 -1.05 -2.76
CA ARG A 24 7.53 0.41 -2.79
C ARG A 24 7.60 0.91 -4.21
N TYR A 25 6.87 1.98 -4.52
CA TYR A 25 6.76 2.50 -5.88
C TYR A 25 8.11 2.91 -6.50
N ASP A 26 9.10 3.29 -5.69
CA ASP A 26 10.46 3.63 -6.11
C ASP A 26 11.42 2.44 -6.26
N GLY A 27 10.98 1.23 -5.92
CA GLY A 27 11.81 0.02 -5.95
C GLY A 27 12.61 -0.26 -4.68
N SER A 28 12.48 0.56 -3.63
CA SER A 28 13.18 0.34 -2.34
C SER A 28 12.50 -0.67 -1.42
N GLY A 29 11.37 -1.25 -1.85
CA GLY A 29 10.61 -2.25 -1.11
C GLY A 29 11.12 -3.69 -1.26
N TYR A 30 10.32 -4.63 -0.80
CA TYR A 30 10.66 -6.05 -0.78
C TYR A 30 9.41 -6.91 -1.09
N PRO A 31 9.54 -8.17 -1.51
CA PRO A 31 10.76 -9.01 -1.53
C PRO A 31 11.63 -8.94 -2.79
N LEU A 32 11.15 -8.39 -3.90
CA LEU A 32 11.83 -8.43 -5.20
C LEU A 32 12.38 -7.06 -5.64
N GLY A 33 12.00 -5.97 -4.98
CA GLY A 33 12.42 -4.62 -5.37
C GLY A 33 11.73 -4.17 -6.67
N LEU A 34 10.45 -4.53 -6.82
CA LEU A 34 9.63 -4.08 -7.95
C LEU A 34 9.38 -2.57 -7.84
N ALA A 35 9.31 -1.90 -8.99
CA ALA A 35 9.13 -0.45 -9.06
C ALA A 35 7.99 -0.06 -10.01
N GLY A 36 7.33 1.05 -9.69
CA GLY A 36 6.28 1.65 -10.51
C GLY A 36 5.15 0.66 -10.85
N ASP A 37 4.77 0.65 -12.13
CA ASP A 37 3.67 -0.19 -12.63
C ASP A 37 4.00 -1.69 -12.72
N THR A 38 5.24 -2.10 -12.44
CA THR A 38 5.58 -3.53 -12.34
C THR A 38 5.01 -4.17 -11.06
N ILE A 39 4.66 -3.36 -10.07
CA ILE A 39 3.94 -3.78 -8.88
C ILE A 39 2.46 -3.98 -9.26
N PRO A 40 1.85 -5.15 -8.98
CA PRO A 40 0.43 -5.36 -9.25
C PRO A 40 -0.45 -4.28 -8.62
N PHE A 41 -1.48 -3.87 -9.34
CA PHE A 41 -2.37 -2.77 -8.94
C PHE A 41 -2.92 -2.94 -7.52
N GLU A 42 -3.42 -4.13 -7.20
CA GLU A 42 -3.98 -4.47 -5.90
C GLU A 42 -2.96 -4.42 -4.76
N ALA A 43 -1.68 -4.69 -5.04
CA ALA A 43 -0.61 -4.57 -4.05
C ALA A 43 -0.29 -3.10 -3.76
N ARG A 44 -0.19 -2.26 -4.80
CA ARG A 44 -0.03 -0.79 -4.64
C ARG A 44 -1.18 -0.16 -3.86
N LEU A 45 -2.40 -0.61 -4.09
CA LEU A 45 -3.57 -0.14 -3.33
C LEU A 45 -3.56 -0.66 -1.89
N ALA A 46 -3.21 -1.93 -1.68
CA ALA A 46 -3.14 -2.54 -0.35
C ALA A 46 -2.09 -1.88 0.53
N GLU A 47 -0.93 -1.51 0.00
CA GLU A 47 0.12 -0.80 0.73
C GLU A 47 -0.36 0.54 1.30
N ILE A 48 -1.12 1.32 0.50
CA ILE A 48 -1.74 2.58 0.95
C ILE A 48 -2.70 2.31 2.12
N CYS A 49 -3.57 1.30 1.99
CA CYS A 49 -4.54 0.94 3.02
C CYS A 49 -3.85 0.44 4.30
N ASP A 50 -2.85 -0.44 4.18
CA ASP A 50 -2.12 -1.05 5.29
C ASP A 50 -1.37 0.01 6.11
N VAL A 51 -0.62 0.89 5.44
CA VAL A 51 0.13 1.94 6.12
C VAL A 51 -0.80 2.96 6.77
N TYR A 52 -1.87 3.38 6.09
CA TYR A 52 -2.87 4.27 6.68
C TYR A 52 -3.49 3.68 7.96
N GLU A 53 -3.99 2.45 7.87
CA GLU A 53 -4.62 1.77 9.00
C GLU A 53 -3.63 1.57 10.15
N ALA A 54 -2.40 1.14 9.87
CA ALA A 54 -1.34 0.98 10.86
C ALA A 54 -1.02 2.29 11.60
N MET A 55 -1.14 3.44 10.93
CA MET A 55 -0.91 4.74 11.56
C MET A 55 -2.07 5.17 12.46
N THR A 56 -3.30 4.99 11.98
CA THR A 56 -4.51 5.55 12.61
C THR A 56 -5.10 4.63 13.68
N THR A 57 -4.73 3.36 13.70
CA THR A 57 -5.17 2.39 14.68
C THR A 57 -4.40 2.53 16.00
N VAL A 58 -5.12 2.55 17.13
CA VAL A 58 -4.53 2.48 18.47
C VAL A 58 -3.94 1.08 18.70
N ARG A 59 -2.69 1.03 19.13
CA ARG A 59 -1.97 -0.21 19.48
C ARG A 59 -1.45 -0.12 20.92
N PRO A 60 -1.14 -1.24 21.60
CA PRO A 60 -0.70 -1.22 23.01
C PRO A 60 0.47 -0.28 23.32
N TYR A 61 1.31 0.00 22.32
CA TYR A 61 2.52 0.83 22.43
C TYR A 61 2.43 2.18 21.68
N LYS A 62 1.29 2.50 21.06
CA LYS A 62 1.15 3.69 20.21
C LYS A 62 -0.29 4.17 20.14
N ASN A 63 -0.53 5.45 20.40
CA ASN A 63 -1.80 6.08 20.07
C ASN A 63 -1.97 6.17 18.55
N GLY A 64 -3.20 5.94 18.07
CA GLY A 64 -3.54 6.17 16.67
C GLY A 64 -3.33 7.64 16.31
N TRP A 65 -2.73 7.88 15.15
CA TRP A 65 -2.63 9.23 14.59
C TRP A 65 -3.99 9.70 14.09
N THR A 66 -4.15 11.01 14.02
CA THR A 66 -5.28 11.62 13.30
C THR A 66 -5.16 11.36 11.79
N GLN A 67 -6.28 11.51 11.07
CA GLN A 67 -6.29 11.30 9.62
C GLN A 67 -5.37 12.30 8.90
N ALA A 68 -5.30 13.54 9.39
CA ALA A 68 -4.43 14.57 8.85
C ALA A 68 -2.94 14.24 9.05
N GLU A 69 -2.55 13.79 10.24
CA GLU A 69 -1.16 13.37 10.53
C GLU A 69 -0.74 12.18 9.67
N ALA A 70 -1.62 11.18 9.51
CA ALA A 70 -1.38 10.03 8.66
C ALA A 70 -1.17 10.45 7.20
N VAL A 71 -2.07 11.28 6.66
CA VAL A 71 -1.98 11.77 5.28
C VAL A 71 -0.73 12.64 5.06
N ASP A 72 -0.38 13.55 5.97
CA ASP A 72 0.84 14.38 5.86
C ASP A 72 2.10 13.52 5.81
N MET A 73 2.19 12.48 6.65
CA MET A 73 3.32 11.54 6.61
C MET A 73 3.37 10.78 5.28
N MET A 74 2.22 10.30 4.79
CA MET A 74 2.16 9.56 3.52
C MET A 74 2.59 10.44 2.34
N LEU A 75 2.18 11.71 2.31
CA LEU A 75 2.60 12.68 1.30
C LEU A 75 4.10 12.99 1.34
N ARG A 76 4.71 12.96 2.54
CA ARG A 76 6.16 13.15 2.73
C ARG A 76 6.99 11.89 2.45
N SER A 77 6.35 10.73 2.34
CA SER A 77 7.00 9.44 2.04
C SER A 77 7.29 9.29 0.55
N GLY A 78 8.10 10.21 0.01
CA GLY A 78 8.46 10.22 -1.41
C GLY A 78 8.99 8.86 -1.86
N GLY A 79 8.43 8.36 -2.97
CA GLY A 79 8.80 7.05 -3.53
C GLY A 79 8.13 5.83 -2.90
N HIS A 80 7.48 5.97 -1.75
CA HIS A 80 6.82 4.84 -1.09
C HIS A 80 5.57 4.40 -1.87
N PHE A 81 4.68 5.34 -2.18
CA PHE A 81 3.35 5.04 -2.75
C PHE A 81 3.25 5.42 -4.22
N ASP A 82 2.34 4.76 -4.93
CA ASP A 82 1.86 5.22 -6.23
C ASP A 82 1.18 6.61 -6.07
N PRO A 83 1.70 7.67 -6.70
CA PRO A 83 1.19 9.03 -6.52
C PRO A 83 -0.24 9.20 -7.05
N GLY A 84 -0.61 8.48 -8.11
CA GLY A 84 -1.94 8.52 -8.69
C GLY A 84 -2.98 7.84 -7.81
N LEU A 85 -2.63 6.74 -7.16
CA LEU A 85 -3.51 6.05 -6.21
C LEU A 85 -3.62 6.81 -4.89
N LEU A 86 -2.50 7.32 -4.36
CA LEU A 86 -2.49 8.10 -3.12
C LEU A 86 -3.37 9.35 -3.26
N SER A 87 -3.26 10.08 -4.36
CA SER A 87 -4.09 11.25 -4.65
C SER A 87 -5.60 10.91 -4.67
N LYS A 88 -5.98 9.79 -5.29
CA LYS A 88 -7.38 9.32 -5.32
C LYS A 88 -7.87 8.91 -3.94
N PHE A 89 -7.04 8.25 -3.14
CA PHE A 89 -7.37 7.86 -1.76
C PHE A 89 -7.67 9.10 -0.91
N ILE A 90 -6.76 10.09 -0.90
CA ILE A 90 -6.93 11.35 -0.17
C ILE A 90 -8.18 12.10 -0.66
N SER A 91 -8.36 12.20 -1.98
CA SER A 91 -9.53 12.86 -2.57
C SER A 91 -10.84 12.22 -2.08
N LYS A 92 -10.88 10.88 -1.97
CA LYS A 92 -12.05 10.17 -1.45
C LYS A 92 -12.28 10.43 0.03
N MET A 93 -11.23 10.51 0.85
CA MET A 93 -11.36 10.85 2.27
C MET A 93 -11.92 12.26 2.50
N VAL A 94 -11.54 13.23 1.67
CA VAL A 94 -12.08 14.59 1.73
C VAL A 94 -13.57 14.58 1.33
N LEU A 95 -13.91 13.95 0.21
CA LEU A 95 -15.29 13.91 -0.29
C LEU A 95 -16.25 13.15 0.65
N SER A 96 -15.76 12.20 1.43
CA SER A 96 -16.56 11.49 2.45
C SER A 96 -16.63 12.22 3.80
N GLY A 97 -15.91 13.33 3.97
CA GLY A 97 -15.83 14.06 5.24
C GLY A 97 -15.01 13.36 6.32
N VAL A 98 -14.21 12.35 5.96
CA VAL A 98 -13.32 11.63 6.88
C VAL A 98 -12.05 12.43 7.18
N LEU A 99 -11.57 13.18 6.19
CA LEU A 99 -10.48 14.13 6.34
C LEU A 99 -11.06 15.54 6.41
N ALA A 100 -10.93 16.18 7.57
CA ALA A 100 -11.40 17.53 7.86
C ALA A 100 -10.31 18.35 8.56
#